data_AF-A0A926CUN5-F1
#
_entry.id   AF-A0A926CUN5-F1
#
_cell.length_a   1.000
_cell.length_b   1.000
_cell.length_c   1.000
_cell.angle_alpha   90.00
_cell.angle_beta   90.00
_cell.angle_gamma   90.00
#
_symmetry.space_group_name_H-M   'P 1'
#
loop_
_entity.id
_entity.type
_entity.pdbx_description
1 polymer ?
#
loop_
_entity_poly.entity_id
_entity_poly.type
_entity_poly.pdbx_seq_one_letter_code
_entity_poly.pdbx_strand_id
1 'polypeptide(L)'
;MEPKSVPTEMQPEEAVETEIVHTGRRRAYAGRLGCAGLVLAWALCLLIPGVLMYLAVQGEIAIWHGSSVPEWEQHPLLQVKLLMEIETRGISITTSTSITLPADVTCMQTDVRFVLWQGSGDNVNYCDCYQGDESGKVWQLISTIRGVCSE
;
A
#
# COMPACT_ATOMS: atom_id res chain seq x y z
N MET A 1 -65.20 62.30 16.43
CA MET A 1 -64.45 63.24 15.56
C MET A 1 -63.93 64.31 16.50
N GLU A 2 -62.65 64.46 16.80
CA GLU A 2 -61.38 64.11 16.13
C GLU A 2 -60.36 63.62 17.17
N PRO A 3 -59.52 62.62 16.90
CA PRO A 3 -58.35 62.35 17.73
C PRO A 3 -57.14 63.18 17.28
N LYS A 4 -56.52 63.79 18.28
CA LYS A 4 -55.42 64.75 18.25
C LYS A 4 -54.06 64.02 18.11
N SER A 5 -53.29 64.46 17.10
CA SER A 5 -51.82 64.46 16.94
C SER A 5 -50.99 63.27 17.44
N VAL A 6 -50.33 62.63 16.47
CA VAL A 6 -49.07 61.88 16.58
C VAL A 6 -47.95 62.77 17.16
N PRO A 7 -47.06 62.19 17.98
CA PRO A 7 -45.65 62.48 17.87
C PRO A 7 -44.84 61.20 17.64
N THR A 8 -44.02 61.27 16.59
CA THR A 8 -42.90 60.38 16.29
C THR A 8 -41.92 60.38 17.46
N GLU A 9 -41.76 59.25 18.13
CA GLU A 9 -40.65 59.00 19.03
C GLU A 9 -39.67 58.04 18.35
N MET A 10 -38.56 58.63 17.87
CA MET A 10 -37.32 57.96 17.53
C MET A 10 -36.71 57.42 18.83
N GLN A 11 -36.49 56.11 18.91
CA GLN A 11 -35.68 55.47 19.93
C GLN A 11 -34.65 54.54 19.26
N PRO A 12 -33.49 54.36 19.90
CA PRO A 12 -32.18 54.43 19.26
C PRO A 12 -31.61 53.08 18.84
N GLU A 13 -30.51 53.17 18.10
CA GLU A 13 -29.51 52.15 17.84
C GLU A 13 -29.37 51.08 18.95
N GLU A 14 -29.83 49.87 18.68
CA GLU A 14 -29.10 48.68 19.13
C GLU A 14 -28.49 48.04 17.89
N ALA A 15 -27.27 48.49 17.58
CA ALA A 15 -26.35 47.74 16.75
C ALA A 15 -26.14 46.40 17.44
N VAL A 16 -26.91 45.39 17.03
CA VAL A 16 -26.62 43.99 17.34
C VAL A 16 -25.35 43.67 16.56
N GLU A 17 -24.22 43.94 17.20
CA GLU A 17 -22.91 43.46 16.80
C GLU A 17 -22.96 41.93 16.88
N THR A 18 -23.35 41.34 15.75
CA THR A 18 -23.21 39.92 15.50
C THR A 18 -21.72 39.68 15.38
N GLU A 19 -21.07 39.42 16.52
CA GLU A 19 -19.71 38.91 16.55
C GLU A 19 -19.72 37.54 15.87
N ILE A 20 -19.48 37.53 14.56
CA ILE A 20 -19.32 36.31 13.78
C ILE A 20 -18.01 35.69 14.24
N VAL A 21 -18.08 34.79 15.22
CA VAL A 21 -16.96 33.99 15.69
C VAL A 21 -16.45 33.13 14.53
N HIS A 22 -15.52 33.66 13.75
CA HIS A 22 -14.80 32.94 12.70
C HIS A 22 -13.70 32.03 13.29
N THR A 23 -14.04 31.17 14.25
CA THR A 23 -13.13 30.10 14.70
C THR A 23 -13.51 28.78 14.04
N GLY A 24 -13.06 28.53 12.81
CA GLY A 24 -13.48 27.28 12.15
C GLY A 24 -12.65 26.71 11.02
N ARG A 25 -11.64 27.41 10.48
CA ARG A 25 -11.06 26.95 9.21
C ARG A 25 -10.04 25.80 9.33
N ARG A 26 -9.37 25.62 10.48
CA ARG A 26 -8.36 24.56 10.68
C ARG A 26 -8.92 23.23 11.22
N ARG A 27 -10.06 23.23 11.93
CA ARG A 27 -10.72 22.01 12.44
C ARG A 27 -11.38 21.17 11.34
N ALA A 28 -11.83 21.81 10.26
CA ALA A 28 -12.53 21.13 9.16
C ALA A 28 -11.65 20.11 8.42
N TYR A 29 -10.33 20.34 8.30
CA TYR A 29 -9.43 19.41 7.62
C TYR A 29 -9.07 18.20 8.49
N ALA A 30 -8.87 18.38 9.80
CA ALA A 30 -8.63 17.28 10.73
C ALA A 30 -9.84 16.33 10.84
N GLY A 31 -11.06 16.88 10.84
CA GLY A 31 -12.29 16.07 10.81
C GLY A 31 -12.50 15.31 9.49
N ARG A 32 -12.10 15.91 8.36
CA ARG A 32 -12.19 15.27 7.03
C ARG A 32 -11.20 14.10 6.87
N LEU A 33 -9.99 14.23 7.41
CA LEU A 33 -9.00 13.13 7.41
C LEU A 33 -9.47 11.96 8.28
N GLY A 34 -10.06 12.23 9.45
CA GLY A 34 -10.63 11.20 10.32
C GLY A 34 -11.81 10.47 9.65
N CYS A 35 -12.74 11.22 9.04
CA CYS A 35 -13.87 10.64 8.33
C CYS A 35 -13.42 9.81 7.10
N ALA A 36 -12.49 10.33 6.30
CA ALA A 36 -11.93 9.60 5.17
C ALA A 36 -11.23 8.31 5.62
N GLY A 37 -10.47 8.36 6.72
CA GLY A 37 -9.84 7.17 7.31
C GLY A 37 -10.85 6.11 7.73
N LEU A 38 -11.96 6.51 8.36
CA LEU A 38 -13.01 5.58 8.79
C LEU A 38 -13.74 4.96 7.59
N VAL A 39 -14.03 5.76 6.55
CA VAL A 39 -14.63 5.25 5.30
C VAL A 39 -13.69 4.27 4.60
N LEU A 40 -12.38 4.57 4.53
CA LEU A 40 -11.38 3.66 3.97
C LEU A 40 -11.28 2.36 4.77
N ALA A 41 -11.20 2.44 6.10
CA ALA A 41 -11.16 1.26 6.96
C ALA A 41 -12.42 0.39 6.80
N TRP A 42 -13.59 1.03 6.75
CA TRP A 42 -14.86 0.35 6.49
C TRP A 42 -14.90 -0.35 5.13
N ALA A 43 -14.46 0.35 4.07
CA ALA A 43 -14.39 -0.22 2.74
C ALA A 43 -13.42 -1.42 2.69
N LEU A 44 -12.26 -1.34 3.34
CA LEU A 44 -11.32 -2.45 3.44
C LEU A 44 -11.93 -3.64 4.18
N CYS A 45 -12.63 -3.43 5.31
CA CYS A 45 -13.32 -4.50 6.02
C CYS A 45 -14.32 -5.26 5.14
N LEU A 46 -15.04 -4.57 4.25
CA LEU A 46 -15.96 -5.20 3.31
C LEU A 46 -15.25 -5.90 2.14
N LEU A 47 -14.09 -5.41 1.72
CA LEU A 47 -13.32 -6.00 0.61
C LEU A 47 -12.49 -7.23 1.03
N ILE A 48 -12.02 -7.30 2.28
CA ILE A 48 -11.23 -8.42 2.81
C ILE A 48 -11.81 -9.80 2.45
N PRO A 49 -13.08 -10.13 2.74
CA PRO A 49 -13.61 -11.46 2.42
C PRO A 49 -13.61 -11.78 0.92
N GLY A 50 -13.86 -10.78 0.06
CA GLY A 50 -13.80 -10.94 -1.39
C GLY A 50 -12.37 -11.23 -1.87
N VAL A 51 -11.39 -10.48 -1.36
CA VAL A 51 -9.97 -10.70 -1.68
C VAL A 51 -9.49 -12.07 -1.20
N LEU A 52 -9.85 -12.47 0.02
CA LEU A 52 -9.52 -13.79 0.55
C LEU A 52 -10.16 -14.91 -0.26
N MET A 53 -11.41 -14.75 -0.69
CA MET A 53 -12.08 -15.75 -1.52
C MET A 53 -11.43 -15.85 -2.90
N TYR A 54 -11.04 -14.73 -3.51
CA TYR A 54 -10.29 -14.73 -4.76
C TYR A 54 -8.95 -15.45 -4.61
N LEU A 55 -8.20 -15.15 -3.54
CA LEU A 55 -6.93 -15.80 -3.23
C LEU A 55 -7.08 -17.31 -2.98
N ALA A 56 -8.18 -17.73 -2.36
CA ALA A 56 -8.49 -19.14 -2.15
C ALA A 56 -8.79 -19.91 -3.45
N VAL A 57 -9.34 -19.25 -4.48
CA VAL A 57 -9.64 -19.87 -5.77
C VAL A 57 -8.42 -19.89 -6.69
N GLN A 58 -7.68 -18.78 -6.79
CA GLN A 58 -6.52 -18.68 -7.67
C GLN A 58 -5.25 -19.29 -7.06
N GLY A 59 -5.17 -19.36 -5.73
CA GLY A 59 -3.98 -19.81 -5.01
C GLY A 59 -2.84 -18.80 -4.97
N GLU A 60 -2.75 -17.88 -5.92
CA GLU A 60 -1.73 -16.83 -5.93
C GLU A 60 -2.17 -15.54 -6.61
N ILE A 61 -1.52 -14.43 -6.23
CA ILE A 61 -1.59 -13.12 -6.85
C ILE A 61 -0.16 -12.67 -7.08
N ALA A 62 0.26 -12.55 -8.34
CA ALA A 62 1.62 -12.14 -8.71
C ALA A 62 1.62 -10.86 -9.54
N ILE A 63 2.47 -9.92 -9.15
CA ILE A 63 2.82 -8.72 -9.89
C ILE A 63 4.27 -8.90 -10.33
N TRP A 64 4.47 -8.92 -11.63
CA TRP A 64 5.77 -9.19 -12.24
C TRP A 64 6.56 -7.91 -12.50
N HIS A 65 7.89 -8.03 -12.51
CA HIS A 65 8.76 -6.95 -12.99
C HIS A 65 8.57 -6.71 -14.49
N GLY A 66 8.97 -5.52 -14.95
CA GLY A 66 9.06 -5.24 -16.38
C GLY A 66 10.18 -6.03 -17.05
N SER A 67 10.20 -6.05 -18.39
CA SER A 67 11.17 -6.81 -19.20
C SER A 67 12.64 -6.32 -19.09
N SER A 68 12.91 -5.33 -18.25
CA SER A 68 14.26 -4.79 -17.99
C SER A 68 15.03 -5.59 -16.93
N VAL A 69 14.41 -6.62 -16.35
CA VAL A 69 14.91 -7.41 -15.23
C VAL A 69 15.21 -8.84 -15.72
N PRO A 70 16.39 -9.43 -15.39
CA PRO A 70 16.67 -10.83 -15.68
C PRO A 70 15.60 -11.74 -15.08
N GLU A 71 15.13 -12.71 -15.89
CA GLU A 71 14.18 -13.74 -15.46
C GLU A 71 12.99 -13.18 -14.66
N TRP A 72 12.33 -12.15 -15.18
CA TRP A 72 11.21 -11.45 -14.53
C TRP A 72 10.06 -12.38 -14.09
N GLU A 73 9.88 -13.53 -14.75
CA GLU A 73 8.91 -14.59 -14.41
C GLU A 73 9.29 -15.38 -13.15
N GLN A 74 10.56 -15.37 -12.75
CA GLN A 74 11.06 -16.06 -11.56
C GLN A 74 11.18 -15.11 -10.35
N HIS A 75 11.27 -13.80 -10.61
CA HIS A 75 11.41 -12.76 -9.60
C HIS A 75 10.22 -11.78 -9.63
N PRO A 76 9.08 -12.12 -9.02
CA PRO A 76 7.93 -11.22 -8.95
C PRO A 76 8.23 -10.01 -8.06
N LEU A 77 7.80 -8.83 -8.50
CA LEU A 77 7.85 -7.60 -7.69
C LEU A 77 7.08 -7.78 -6.38
N LEU A 78 5.90 -8.39 -6.47
CA LEU A 78 5.09 -8.78 -5.32
C LEU A 78 4.29 -10.02 -5.68
N GLN A 79 4.46 -11.10 -4.93
CA GLN A 79 3.64 -12.29 -5.03
C GLN A 79 3.08 -12.64 -3.66
N VAL A 80 1.77 -12.82 -3.60
CA VAL A 80 1.06 -13.34 -2.43
C VAL A 80 0.50 -14.69 -2.82
N LYS A 81 0.93 -15.75 -2.13
CA LYS A 81 0.53 -17.13 -2.43
C LYS A 81 -0.05 -17.79 -1.19
N LEU A 82 -1.14 -18.51 -1.38
CA LEU A 82 -1.77 -19.34 -0.37
C LEU A 82 -1.12 -20.72 -0.40
N LEU A 83 -0.54 -21.10 0.73
CA LEU A 83 0.04 -22.42 0.97
C LEU A 83 -1.01 -23.28 1.68
N MET A 84 -1.37 -24.42 1.09
CA MET A 84 -2.44 -25.31 1.56
C MET A 84 -1.99 -26.77 1.68
N GLU A 85 -0.69 -27.01 1.71
CA GLU A 85 -0.13 -28.34 1.89
C GLU A 85 -0.51 -28.94 3.26
N ILE A 86 -0.36 -30.26 3.39
CA ILE A 86 -0.78 -31.00 4.59
C ILE A 86 0.00 -30.54 5.83
N GLU A 87 1.31 -30.34 5.68
CA GLU A 87 2.23 -30.01 6.78
C GLU A 87 2.53 -28.51 6.90
N THR A 88 2.20 -27.75 5.85
CA THR A 88 2.50 -26.32 5.76
C THR A 88 1.31 -25.56 5.20
N ARG A 89 0.76 -24.64 5.99
CA ARG A 89 -0.36 -23.79 5.59
C ARG A 89 -0.10 -22.35 5.96
N GLY A 90 -0.55 -21.43 5.13
CA GLY A 90 -0.48 -20.01 5.43
C GLY A 90 -0.39 -19.17 4.18
N ILE A 91 0.10 -17.95 4.33
CA ILE A 91 0.24 -17.00 3.25
C ILE A 91 1.73 -16.67 3.12
N SER A 92 2.32 -16.95 1.95
CA SER A 92 3.66 -16.48 1.62
C SER A 92 3.56 -15.17 0.85
N ILE A 93 4.36 -14.19 1.28
CA ILE A 93 4.55 -12.92 0.60
C ILE A 93 5.99 -12.90 0.11
N THR A 94 6.15 -12.89 -1.21
CA THR A 94 7.44 -12.82 -1.88
C THR A 94 7.57 -11.44 -2.51
N THR A 95 8.69 -10.78 -2.29
CA THR A 95 9.04 -9.52 -2.95
C THR A 95 10.46 -9.62 -3.46
N SER A 96 10.72 -9.18 -4.68
CA SER A 96 12.09 -9.08 -5.19
C SER A 96 12.49 -7.65 -5.52
N THR A 97 13.79 -7.38 -5.42
CA THR A 97 14.41 -6.11 -5.75
C THR A 97 15.70 -6.34 -6.53
N SER A 98 15.97 -5.50 -7.53
CA SER A 98 17.17 -5.59 -8.36
C SER A 98 18.26 -4.68 -7.84
N ILE A 99 19.48 -5.19 -7.74
CA ILE A 99 20.68 -4.46 -7.37
C ILE A 99 21.70 -4.67 -8.50
N THR A 100 22.10 -3.59 -9.16
CA THR A 100 23.13 -3.64 -10.21
C THR A 100 24.49 -3.40 -9.60
N LEU A 101 25.41 -4.34 -9.79
CA LEU A 101 26.78 -4.30 -9.27
C LEU A 101 27.76 -3.78 -10.34
N PRO A 102 28.95 -3.32 -9.92
CA PRO A 102 30.04 -3.06 -10.85
C PRO A 102 30.41 -4.34 -11.60
N ALA A 103 30.66 -4.24 -12.92
CA ALA A 103 30.97 -5.34 -13.86
C ALA A 103 29.78 -6.01 -14.59
N ASP A 104 28.72 -5.26 -14.91
CA ASP A 104 27.56 -5.73 -15.70
C ASP A 104 26.84 -6.96 -15.11
N VAL A 105 26.94 -7.10 -13.78
CA VAL A 105 26.22 -8.10 -12.99
C VAL A 105 24.99 -7.45 -12.37
N THR A 106 23.83 -8.07 -12.52
CA THR A 106 22.60 -7.64 -11.86
C THR A 106 22.13 -8.76 -10.93
N CYS A 107 21.98 -8.46 -9.65
CA CYS A 107 21.49 -9.40 -8.65
C CYS A 107 20.04 -9.10 -8.26
N MET A 108 19.24 -10.14 -8.09
CA MET A 108 17.88 -10.11 -7.58
C MET A 108 17.88 -10.58 -6.14
N GLN A 109 17.58 -9.68 -5.22
CA GLN A 109 17.27 -10.07 -3.85
C GLN A 109 15.79 -10.42 -3.76
N THR A 110 15.49 -11.66 -3.39
CA THR A 110 14.14 -12.15 -3.17
C THR A 110 13.93 -12.39 -1.67
N ASP A 111 12.98 -11.65 -1.09
CA ASP A 111 12.58 -11.76 0.31
C ASP A 111 11.24 -12.53 0.38
N VAL A 112 11.24 -13.67 1.06
CA VAL A 112 10.04 -14.50 1.28
C VAL A 112 9.67 -14.46 2.75
N ARG A 113 8.45 -14.00 3.02
CA ARG A 113 7.89 -13.92 4.37
C ARG A 113 6.63 -14.76 4.49
N PHE A 114 6.46 -15.39 5.63
CA PHE A 114 5.26 -16.17 5.92
C PHE A 114 4.38 -15.46 6.95
N VAL A 115 3.09 -15.36 6.66
CA VAL A 115 2.06 -14.76 7.52
C VAL A 115 0.94 -15.78 7.72
N LEU A 116 0.31 -15.78 8.90
CA LEU A 116 -0.70 -16.78 9.28
C LEU A 116 -0.20 -18.22 9.05
N TRP A 117 1.06 -18.47 9.41
CA TRP A 117 1.78 -19.69 9.10
C TRP A 117 1.55 -20.78 10.14
N GLN A 118 1.29 -21.98 9.65
CA GLN A 118 1.19 -23.23 10.39
C GLN A 118 2.09 -24.24 9.70
N GLY A 119 3.29 -24.47 10.26
CA GLY A 119 4.29 -25.41 9.74
C GLY A 119 5.70 -25.06 10.22
N SER A 120 6.70 -25.80 9.74
CA SER A 120 8.12 -25.44 9.91
C SER A 120 8.59 -24.62 8.72
N GLY A 121 9.01 -23.37 8.95
CA GLY A 121 9.51 -22.50 7.90
C GLY A 121 9.80 -21.10 8.45
N ASP A 122 11.03 -20.63 8.26
CA ASP A 122 11.45 -19.28 8.64
C ASP A 122 11.42 -18.37 7.42
N ASN A 123 11.30 -17.06 7.67
CA ASN A 123 11.51 -16.06 6.63
C ASN A 123 12.89 -16.26 6.00
N VAL A 124 12.94 -16.18 4.67
CA VAL A 124 14.14 -16.49 3.93
C VAL A 124 14.40 -15.47 2.85
N ASN A 125 15.68 -15.13 2.72
CA ASN A 125 16.16 -14.22 1.71
C ASN A 125 17.09 -15.00 0.78
N TYR A 126 16.96 -14.74 -0.52
CA TYR A 126 17.82 -15.29 -1.57
C TYR A 126 18.37 -14.14 -2.40
N CYS A 127 19.59 -14.29 -2.88
CA CYS A 127 20.22 -13.38 -3.81
C CYS A 127 20.67 -14.19 -5.03
N ASP A 128 20.06 -13.90 -6.17
CA ASP A 128 20.36 -14.55 -7.45
C ASP A 128 21.04 -13.53 -8.36
N CYS A 129 22.30 -13.76 -8.71
CA CYS A 129 23.07 -12.85 -9.56
C CYS A 129 23.13 -13.37 -10.99
N TYR A 130 22.91 -12.44 -11.91
CA TYR A 130 22.86 -12.67 -13.33
C TYR A 130 23.89 -11.82 -14.04
N GLN A 131 24.55 -12.41 -15.03
CA GLN A 131 25.40 -11.70 -15.96
C GLN A 131 24.70 -11.60 -17.31
N GLY A 132 24.63 -10.37 -17.84
CA GLY A 132 24.05 -10.12 -19.16
C GLY A 132 25.07 -10.42 -20.26
N ASP A 133 24.59 -10.88 -21.41
CA ASP A 133 25.39 -10.91 -22.63
C ASP A 133 25.64 -9.48 -23.17
N GLU A 134 26.57 -9.33 -24.11
CA GLU A 134 26.88 -8.02 -24.75
C GLU A 134 25.66 -7.38 -25.44
N SER A 135 24.58 -8.14 -25.67
CA SER A 135 23.33 -7.67 -26.24
C SER A 135 22.28 -7.26 -25.19
N GLY A 136 22.53 -7.50 -23.90
CA GLY A 136 21.63 -7.22 -22.78
C GLY A 136 20.31 -8.00 -22.83
N LYS A 137 20.24 -9.07 -23.61
CA LYS A 137 19.00 -9.81 -23.91
C LYS A 137 18.99 -11.21 -23.30
N VAL A 138 20.15 -11.82 -23.16
CA VAL A 138 20.29 -13.12 -22.53
C VAL A 138 21.01 -12.94 -21.21
N TRP A 139 20.35 -13.36 -20.13
CA TRP A 139 20.91 -13.33 -18.79
C TRP A 139 21.27 -14.75 -18.39
N GLN A 140 22.43 -14.92 -17.78
CA GLN A 140 22.87 -16.20 -17.24
C GLN A 140 23.02 -16.09 -15.73
N LEU A 141 22.39 -17.01 -15.00
CA LEU A 141 22.56 -17.14 -13.56
C LEU A 141 24.01 -17.56 -13.26
N ILE A 142 24.75 -16.70 -12.57
CA ILE A 142 26.14 -16.94 -12.19
C ILE A 142 26.26 -17.42 -10.74
N SER A 143 25.38 -16.97 -9.85
CA SER A 143 25.42 -17.38 -8.44
C SER A 143 24.07 -17.24 -7.75
N THR A 144 23.78 -18.18 -6.86
CA THR A 144 22.66 -18.12 -5.92
C THR A 144 23.21 -18.19 -4.50
N ILE A 145 22.87 -17.21 -3.68
CA ILE A 145 23.31 -17.12 -2.28
C ILE A 145 22.07 -17.00 -1.39
N ARG A 146 22.04 -17.75 -0.29
CA ARG A 146 21.01 -17.55 0.74
C ARG A 146 21.43 -16.39 1.64
N GLY A 147 20.66 -15.31 1.64
CA GLY A 147 20.98 -14.08 2.35
C GLY A 147 20.57 -12.83 1.57
N VAL A 148 21.07 -11.69 2.02
CA VAL A 148 20.95 -10.42 1.29
C VAL A 148 22.03 -10.33 0.22
N CYS A 149 21.77 -9.60 -0.85
CA CYS A 149 22.82 -9.30 -1.83
C CYS A 149 23.83 -8.33 -1.19
N SER A 150 25.08 -8.77 -1.06
CA SER A 150 26.18 -7.89 -0.65
C SER A 150 26.72 -7.15 -1.87
N GLU A 151 27.00 -5.86 -1.69
CA GLU A 151 27.69 -4.99 -2.65
C GLU A 151 29.13 -5.43 -2.95
#